data_AF-A0A382Z2U8-F1
#
_entry.id   AF-A0A382Z2U8-F1
#
_cell.length_a   1.000
_cell.length_b   1.000
_cell.length_c   1.000
_cell.angle_alpha   90.00
_cell.angle_beta   90.00
_cell.angle_gamma   90.00
#
_symmetry.space_group_name_H-M   'P 1'
#
loop_
_entity.id
_entity.type
_entity.pdbx_description
1 polymer ?
#
loop_
_entity_poly.entity_id
_entity_poly.type
_entity_poly.pdbx_seq_one_letter_code
_entity_poly.pdbx_strand_id
1 'polypeptide(L)'
;MSEEFFLEYIRLKNQRETFATAMVVQHGTPISGRTGDKAIIRVDGSIHGWIGGGCTHPIVIEEALSLMEAGESRLITIDPESRSAQVAEVKHFQMTCHSGGSLSIYIEPVYPKPQIVVMGDSPVGQSLLQLSSNLGYETIWVSESQSSAGEKSANRNHQGFDMKTINSRGRSFLIVCTQGEGDWQALKAALDTSPDYLAFVGSRRKTVTLKKELAKEGVCS
;
A
#
# COMPACT_ATOMS: atom_id res chain seq x y z
N MET A 1 1.21 -22.29 -11.12
CA MET A 1 -0.03 -21.54 -10.84
C MET A 1 -0.09 -21.00 -9.41
N SER A 2 -0.34 -21.80 -8.36
CA SER A 2 -0.42 -21.24 -6.99
C SER A 2 0.89 -20.61 -6.49
N GLU A 3 2.04 -21.24 -6.79
CA GLU A 3 3.35 -20.71 -6.41
C GLU A 3 3.66 -19.38 -7.12
N GLU A 4 3.45 -19.30 -8.44
CA GLU A 4 3.64 -18.07 -9.23
C GLU A 4 2.80 -16.91 -8.70
N PHE A 5 1.54 -17.18 -8.34
CA PHE A 5 0.68 -16.19 -7.70
C PHE A 5 1.30 -15.61 -6.42
N PHE A 6 1.83 -16.48 -5.52
CA PHE A 6 2.43 -16.00 -4.28
C PHE A 6 3.77 -15.29 -4.49
N LEU A 7 4.57 -15.72 -5.47
CA LEU A 7 5.80 -15.03 -5.83
C LEU A 7 5.52 -13.62 -6.35
N GLU A 8 4.51 -13.48 -7.23
CA GLU A 8 4.08 -12.18 -7.75
C GLU A 8 3.50 -11.29 -6.64
N TYR A 9 2.67 -11.88 -5.76
CA TYR A 9 2.13 -11.17 -4.58
C TYR A 9 3.25 -10.57 -3.73
N ILE A 10 4.27 -11.38 -3.40
CA ILE A 10 5.42 -10.92 -2.59
C ILE A 10 6.21 -9.86 -3.36
N ARG A 11 6.42 -10.03 -4.66
CA ARG A 11 7.12 -9.06 -5.51
C ARG A 11 6.44 -7.69 -5.47
N LEU A 12 5.13 -7.64 -5.71
CA LEU A 12 4.34 -6.40 -5.71
C LEU A 12 4.29 -5.77 -4.31
N LYS A 13 4.12 -6.58 -3.26
CA LYS A 13 4.15 -6.12 -1.87
C LYS A 13 5.49 -5.46 -1.51
N ASN A 14 6.61 -6.08 -1.89
CA ASN A 14 7.94 -5.53 -1.66
C ASN A 14 8.21 -4.26 -2.48
N GLN A 15 7.58 -4.13 -3.66
CA GLN A 15 7.61 -2.92 -4.47
C GLN A 15 6.64 -1.82 -4.00
N ARG A 16 5.89 -2.10 -2.92
CA ARG A 16 4.86 -1.21 -2.38
C ARG A 16 3.86 -0.79 -3.45
N GLU A 17 3.43 -1.75 -4.28
CA GLU A 17 2.38 -1.53 -5.27
C GLU A 17 1.02 -1.93 -4.70
N THR A 18 0.01 -1.12 -5.01
CA THR A 18 -1.40 -1.50 -4.80
C THR A 18 -1.82 -2.45 -5.90
N PHE A 19 -2.56 -3.50 -5.54
CA PHE A 19 -3.15 -4.45 -6.47
C PHE A 19 -4.38 -5.10 -5.82
N ALA A 20 -5.17 -5.87 -6.56
CA ALA A 20 -6.19 -6.73 -5.99
C ALA A 20 -5.87 -8.20 -6.24
N THR A 21 -6.31 -9.05 -5.32
CA THR A 21 -6.36 -10.49 -5.53
C THR A 21 -7.78 -10.89 -5.91
N ALA A 22 -7.90 -11.86 -6.80
CA ALA A 22 -9.16 -12.48 -7.16
C ALA A 22 -9.03 -14.00 -7.00
N MET A 23 -10.01 -14.62 -6.34
CA MET A 23 -10.05 -16.07 -6.15
C MET A 23 -11.42 -16.63 -6.53
N VAL A 24 -11.43 -17.64 -7.38
CA VAL A 24 -12.64 -18.40 -7.66
C VAL A 24 -13.01 -19.21 -6.41
N VAL A 25 -14.12 -18.87 -5.77
CA VAL A 25 -14.62 -19.56 -4.57
C VAL A 25 -15.56 -20.69 -4.93
N GLN A 26 -16.34 -20.52 -6.01
CA GLN A 26 -17.31 -21.51 -6.48
C GLN A 26 -17.46 -21.41 -7.99
N HIS A 27 -17.76 -22.54 -8.64
CA HIS A 27 -18.07 -22.57 -10.06
C HIS A 27 -19.25 -23.51 -10.36
N GLY A 28 -20.07 -23.14 -11.34
CA GLY A 28 -21.12 -23.95 -11.95
C GLY A 28 -20.76 -24.28 -13.40
N THR A 29 -20.86 -25.56 -13.77
CA THR A 29 -20.46 -26.02 -15.10
C THR A 29 -21.52 -25.74 -16.17
N PRO A 30 -21.13 -25.50 -17.43
CA PRO A 30 -19.76 -25.60 -17.95
C PRO A 30 -18.99 -24.27 -17.90
N ILE A 31 -17.82 -24.26 -17.26
CA ILE A 31 -16.93 -23.10 -17.18
C ILE A 31 -15.47 -23.53 -17.00
N SER A 32 -14.52 -22.73 -17.48
CA SER A 32 -13.09 -23.06 -17.44
C SER A 32 -12.42 -22.75 -16.11
N GLY A 33 -12.93 -21.78 -15.35
CA GLY A 33 -12.45 -21.46 -14.01
C GLY A 33 -12.84 -22.55 -13.01
N ARG A 34 -11.90 -22.94 -12.16
CA ARG A 34 -12.06 -23.95 -11.10
C ARG A 34 -11.94 -23.29 -9.73
N THR A 35 -12.60 -23.87 -8.73
CA THR A 35 -12.45 -23.40 -7.35
C THR A 35 -10.99 -23.46 -6.95
N GLY A 36 -10.49 -22.37 -6.36
CA GLY A 36 -9.09 -22.21 -5.99
C GLY A 36 -8.20 -21.60 -7.07
N ASP A 37 -8.70 -21.37 -8.29
CA ASP A 37 -8.03 -20.53 -9.28
C ASP A 37 -7.89 -19.10 -8.74
N LYS A 38 -6.74 -18.48 -9.02
CA LYS A 38 -6.37 -17.17 -8.47
C LYS A 38 -5.69 -16.31 -9.53
N ALA A 39 -5.93 -15.00 -9.43
CA ALA A 39 -5.21 -14.00 -10.19
C ALA A 39 -4.95 -12.74 -9.37
N ILE A 40 -3.92 -11.99 -9.78
CA ILE A 40 -3.63 -10.64 -9.32
C ILE A 40 -4.03 -9.67 -10.41
N ILE A 41 -4.73 -8.61 -10.04
CA ILE A 41 -5.13 -7.50 -10.91
C ILE A 41 -4.37 -6.27 -10.46
N ARG A 42 -3.60 -5.66 -11.36
CA ARG A 42 -2.83 -4.43 -11.08
C ARG A 42 -3.65 -3.19 -11.46
N VAL A 43 -3.21 -2.03 -11.00
CA VAL A 43 -3.86 -0.72 -11.27
C VAL A 43 -3.91 -0.38 -12.76
N ASP A 44 -3.00 -0.93 -13.57
CA ASP A 44 -3.00 -0.80 -15.03
C ASP A 44 -3.99 -1.76 -15.74
N GLY A 45 -4.76 -2.55 -14.97
CA GLY A 45 -5.71 -3.54 -15.48
C GLY A 45 -5.07 -4.87 -15.93
N SER A 46 -3.74 -5.02 -15.82
CA SER A 46 -3.09 -6.29 -16.16
C SER A 46 -3.44 -7.38 -15.14
N ILE A 47 -3.58 -8.61 -15.66
CA ILE A 47 -3.90 -9.80 -14.87
C ILE A 47 -2.71 -10.76 -14.88
N HIS A 48 -2.30 -11.21 -13.70
CA HIS A 48 -1.34 -12.30 -13.53
C HIS A 48 -2.01 -13.50 -12.84
N GLY A 49 -2.05 -14.64 -13.51
CA GLY A 49 -2.75 -15.84 -13.03
C GLY A 49 -4.01 -16.14 -13.85
N TRP A 50 -4.97 -16.82 -13.25
CA TRP A 50 -6.16 -17.32 -13.95
C TRP A 50 -7.40 -17.27 -13.06
N ILE A 51 -8.52 -16.78 -13.61
CA ILE A 51 -9.85 -16.78 -12.94
C ILE A 51 -10.98 -17.20 -13.89
N GLY A 52 -10.65 -17.83 -15.02
CA GLY A 52 -11.62 -18.24 -16.05
C GLY A 52 -11.32 -17.71 -17.44
N GLY A 53 -12.27 -17.87 -18.35
CA GLY A 53 -12.13 -17.50 -19.77
C GLY A 53 -12.29 -16.00 -20.04
N GLY A 54 -12.08 -15.60 -21.30
CA GLY A 54 -12.05 -14.19 -21.73
C GLY A 54 -13.26 -13.33 -21.32
N CYS A 55 -14.44 -13.91 -21.13
CA CYS A 55 -15.66 -13.17 -20.80
C CYS A 55 -15.72 -12.69 -19.34
N THR A 56 -14.95 -13.30 -18.42
CA THR A 56 -14.95 -12.89 -17.01
C THR A 56 -13.94 -11.79 -16.71
N HIS A 57 -12.85 -11.71 -17.49
CA HIS A 57 -11.77 -10.75 -17.23
C HIS A 57 -12.23 -9.28 -17.20
N PRO A 58 -13.03 -8.76 -18.15
CA PRO A 58 -13.44 -7.35 -18.12
C PRO A 58 -14.19 -6.98 -16.84
N ILE A 59 -15.13 -7.85 -16.41
CA ILE A 59 -15.92 -7.67 -15.19
C ILE A 59 -15.00 -7.68 -13.96
N VAL A 60 -14.09 -8.65 -13.88
CA VAL A 60 -13.15 -8.76 -12.75
C VAL A 60 -12.20 -7.57 -12.69
N ILE A 61 -11.70 -7.08 -13.83
CA ILE A 61 -10.81 -5.91 -13.88
C ILE A 61 -11.56 -4.66 -13.41
N GLU A 62 -12.74 -4.40 -13.97
CA GLU A 62 -13.55 -3.22 -13.61
C GLU A 62 -13.88 -3.21 -12.12
N GLU A 63 -14.35 -4.34 -11.58
CA GLU A 63 -14.66 -4.44 -10.15
C GLU A 63 -13.41 -4.34 -9.29
N ALA A 64 -12.30 -4.98 -9.67
CA ALA A 64 -11.05 -4.87 -8.91
C ALA A 64 -10.55 -3.44 -8.81
N LEU A 65 -10.60 -2.68 -9.91
CA LEU A 65 -10.21 -1.26 -9.92
C LEU A 65 -11.14 -0.42 -9.03
N SER A 66 -12.45 -0.61 -9.14
CA SER A 66 -13.42 0.10 -8.29
C SER A 66 -13.22 -0.22 -6.80
N LEU A 67 -12.96 -1.48 -6.44
CA LEU A 67 -12.73 -1.91 -5.07
C LEU A 67 -11.40 -1.38 -4.51
N MET A 68 -10.35 -1.30 -5.33
CA MET A 68 -9.08 -0.67 -4.95
C MET A 68 -9.23 0.82 -4.62
N GLU A 69 -10.14 1.53 -5.29
CA GLU A 69 -10.46 2.92 -4.96
C GLU A 69 -11.32 3.04 -3.70
N ALA A 70 -12.30 2.14 -3.55
CA ALA A 70 -13.25 2.17 -2.44
C ALA A 70 -12.65 1.69 -1.09
N GLY A 71 -11.58 0.89 -1.10
CA GLY A 71 -11.08 0.29 0.13
C GLY A 71 -11.87 -0.93 0.60
N GLU A 72 -12.67 -1.53 -0.28
CA GLU A 72 -13.62 -2.59 0.05
C GLU A 72 -13.24 -3.91 -0.61
N SER A 73 -13.70 -5.03 -0.03
CA SER A 73 -13.64 -6.35 -0.65
C SER A 73 -15.04 -6.80 -1.01
N ARG A 74 -15.17 -7.66 -2.04
CA ARG A 74 -16.49 -8.07 -2.52
C ARG A 74 -16.47 -9.48 -3.10
N LEU A 75 -17.57 -10.19 -2.90
CA LEU A 75 -17.87 -11.40 -3.67
C LEU A 75 -18.68 -11.01 -4.92
N ILE A 76 -18.20 -11.36 -6.10
CA ILE A 76 -18.97 -11.20 -7.33
C ILE A 76 -19.44 -12.56 -7.83
N THR A 77 -20.63 -12.61 -8.42
CA THR A 77 -21.14 -13.80 -9.10
C THR A 77 -21.43 -13.44 -10.55
N ILE A 78 -20.82 -14.18 -11.47
CA ILE A 78 -21.00 -14.05 -12.91
C ILE A 78 -21.78 -15.27 -13.36
N ASP A 79 -23.01 -15.08 -13.81
CA ASP A 79 -23.89 -16.18 -14.23
C ASP A 79 -24.83 -15.75 -15.38
N PRO A 80 -25.49 -16.68 -16.10
CA PRO A 80 -26.30 -16.36 -17.27
C PRO A 80 -27.61 -15.63 -16.92
N GLU A 81 -28.08 -15.74 -15.68
CA GLU A 81 -29.35 -15.17 -15.24
C GLU A 81 -29.13 -13.80 -14.60
N SER A 82 -29.96 -12.81 -14.93
CA SER A 82 -29.94 -11.53 -14.22
C SER A 82 -30.60 -11.69 -12.85
N ARG A 83 -29.86 -12.21 -11.87
CA ARG A 83 -30.31 -12.27 -10.47
C ARG A 83 -29.88 -11.01 -9.73
N SER A 84 -30.79 -10.39 -8.99
CA SER A 84 -30.43 -9.36 -8.01
C SER A 84 -29.87 -10.03 -6.76
N ALA A 85 -28.70 -9.59 -6.28
CA ALA A 85 -28.14 -10.07 -5.03
C ALA A 85 -29.13 -9.90 -3.89
N GLN A 86 -29.30 -10.93 -3.06
CA GLN A 86 -30.12 -10.84 -1.83
C GLN A 86 -29.29 -10.37 -0.62
N VAL A 87 -27.96 -10.28 -0.76
CA VAL A 87 -27.01 -9.93 0.29
C VAL A 87 -26.14 -8.76 -0.21
N ALA A 88 -25.94 -7.74 0.62
CA ALA A 88 -25.25 -6.49 0.24
C ALA A 88 -23.80 -6.68 -0.22
N GLU A 89 -23.13 -7.75 0.22
CA GLU A 89 -21.72 -8.05 -0.07
C GLU A 89 -21.51 -8.85 -1.37
N VAL A 90 -22.60 -9.22 -2.04
CA VAL A 90 -22.57 -9.96 -3.31
C VAL A 90 -23.04 -9.06 -4.45
N LYS A 91 -22.28 -9.00 -5.55
CA LYS A 91 -22.73 -8.32 -6.77
C LYS A 91 -22.85 -9.32 -7.92
N HIS A 92 -24.01 -9.36 -8.55
CA HIS A 92 -24.26 -10.23 -9.70
C HIS A 92 -23.97 -9.50 -11.01
N PHE A 93 -23.37 -10.23 -11.93
CA PHE A 93 -23.13 -9.81 -13.30
C PHE A 93 -23.71 -10.84 -14.24
N GLN A 94 -24.41 -10.34 -15.26
CA GLN A 94 -24.89 -11.20 -16.31
C GLN A 94 -23.73 -11.54 -17.26
N MET A 95 -23.50 -12.83 -17.45
CA MET A 95 -22.51 -13.30 -18.40
C MET A 95 -23.02 -13.10 -19.83
N THR A 96 -22.21 -12.49 -20.69
CA THR A 96 -22.56 -12.23 -22.09
C THR A 96 -22.33 -13.42 -23.02
N CYS A 97 -21.69 -14.50 -22.53
CA CYS A 97 -21.44 -15.71 -23.31
C CYS A 97 -22.44 -16.83 -23.01
N HIS A 98 -22.81 -17.59 -24.05
CA HIS A 98 -23.84 -18.62 -24.01
C HIS A 98 -23.37 -19.96 -23.41
N SER A 99 -22.31 -20.00 -22.61
CA SER A 99 -21.78 -21.26 -22.06
C SER A 99 -22.70 -21.87 -21.01
N GLY A 100 -23.51 -21.08 -20.31
CA GLY A 100 -24.46 -21.58 -19.29
C GLY A 100 -23.84 -21.91 -17.93
N GLY A 101 -22.53 -21.69 -17.75
CA GLY A 101 -21.84 -21.83 -16.47
C GLY A 101 -21.92 -20.58 -15.60
N SER A 102 -21.51 -20.73 -14.32
CA SER A 102 -21.43 -19.63 -13.36
C SER A 102 -20.09 -19.62 -12.61
N LEU A 103 -19.65 -18.44 -12.17
CA LEU A 103 -18.44 -18.27 -11.35
C LEU A 103 -18.72 -17.29 -10.23
N SER A 104 -18.34 -17.67 -9.01
CA SER A 104 -18.26 -16.74 -7.88
C SER A 104 -16.79 -16.46 -7.58
N ILE A 105 -16.43 -15.18 -7.55
CA ILE A 105 -15.05 -14.71 -7.41
C ILE A 105 -14.99 -13.71 -6.26
N TYR A 106 -14.17 -14.00 -5.26
CA TYR A 106 -13.89 -13.05 -4.19
C TYR A 106 -12.73 -12.16 -4.59
N ILE A 107 -12.94 -10.84 -4.53
CA ILE A 107 -11.96 -9.82 -4.90
C ILE A 107 -11.61 -9.01 -3.65
N GLU A 108 -10.31 -8.92 -3.36
CA GLU A 108 -9.77 -8.22 -2.20
C GLU A 108 -8.59 -7.33 -2.61
N PRO A 109 -8.70 -6.00 -2.43
CA PRO A 109 -7.59 -5.08 -2.59
C PRO A 109 -6.47 -5.31 -1.55
N VAL A 110 -5.24 -5.09 -1.98
CA VAL A 110 -4.04 -5.18 -1.18
C VAL A 110 -3.29 -3.86 -1.29
N TYR A 111 -3.06 -3.23 -0.14
CA TYR A 111 -2.36 -1.96 -0.05
C TYR A 111 -0.97 -2.14 0.56
N PRO A 112 0.00 -1.29 0.18
CA PRO A 112 1.24 -1.17 0.92
C PRO A 112 0.96 -0.82 2.37
N LYS A 113 1.73 -1.39 3.31
CA LYS A 113 1.68 -0.96 4.71
C LYS A 113 1.96 0.55 4.77
N PRO A 114 1.18 1.32 5.56
CA PRO A 114 1.54 2.69 5.87
C PRO A 114 2.98 2.77 6.36
N GLN A 115 3.76 3.68 5.80
CA GLN A 115 5.17 3.84 6.11
C GLN A 115 5.34 5.00 7.08
N ILE A 116 6.12 4.80 8.13
CA ILE A 116 6.58 5.89 8.99
C ILE A 116 8.10 6.01 8.90
N VAL A 117 8.55 7.21 8.57
CA VAL A 117 9.97 7.55 8.49
C VAL A 117 10.29 8.44 9.67
N VAL A 118 11.12 7.94 10.59
CA VAL A 118 11.57 8.68 11.77
C VAL A 118 12.99 9.16 11.53
N MET A 119 13.18 10.48 11.53
CA MET A 119 14.47 11.10 11.25
C MET A 119 15.12 11.59 12.53
N GLY A 120 16.34 11.15 12.82
CA GLY A 120 17.06 11.41 14.08
C GLY A 120 17.01 10.25 15.07
N ASP A 121 17.87 10.31 16.08
CA ASP A 121 18.14 9.21 17.02
C ASP A 121 17.68 9.49 18.45
N SER A 122 16.85 10.52 18.65
CA SER A 122 16.34 10.90 19.96
C SER A 122 15.52 9.80 20.65
N PRO A 123 15.41 9.85 22.00
CA PRO A 123 14.54 8.92 22.74
C PRO A 123 13.08 8.92 22.27
N VAL A 124 12.59 10.09 21.81
CA VAL A 124 11.24 10.21 21.23
C VAL A 124 11.16 9.45 19.91
N GLY A 125 12.16 9.60 19.03
CA GLY A 125 12.23 8.87 17.77
C GLY A 125 12.29 7.34 17.97
N GLN A 126 13.11 6.89 18.92
CA GLN A 126 13.22 5.46 19.27
C GLN A 126 11.89 4.89 19.76
N SER A 127 11.21 5.62 20.67
CA SER A 127 9.89 5.22 21.18
C SER A 127 8.84 5.16 20.07
N LEU A 128 8.88 6.12 19.16
CA LEU A 128 7.97 6.19 18.02
C LEU A 128 8.18 5.01 17.05
N LEU A 129 9.43 4.64 16.75
CA LEU A 129 9.74 3.47 15.92
C LEU A 129 9.16 2.18 16.53
N GLN A 130 9.35 1.98 17.84
CA GLN A 130 8.84 0.80 18.54
C GLN A 130 7.31 0.74 18.52
N LEU A 131 6.64 1.83 18.86
CA LEU A 131 5.17 1.89 18.86
C LEU A 131 4.60 1.67 17.45
N SER A 132 5.20 2.28 16.44
CA SER A 132 4.71 2.19 15.07
C SER A 132 4.88 0.80 14.47
N SER A 133 5.99 0.13 14.79
CA SER A 133 6.23 -1.28 14.41
C SER A 133 5.12 -2.19 14.97
N ASN A 134 4.77 -2.00 16.25
CA ASN A 134 3.70 -2.76 16.91
C ASN A 134 2.31 -2.48 16.31
N LEU A 135 2.08 -1.28 15.76
CA LEU A 135 0.85 -0.91 15.07
C LEU A 135 0.82 -1.38 13.61
N GLY A 136 1.86 -2.07 13.13
CA GLY A 136 1.89 -2.67 11.80
C GLY A 136 2.39 -1.75 10.69
N TYR A 137 2.92 -0.56 11.01
CA TYR A 137 3.58 0.31 10.04
C TYR A 137 4.86 -0.33 9.49
N GLU A 138 5.24 0.03 8.28
CA GLU A 138 6.61 -0.15 7.82
C GLU A 138 7.46 0.99 8.39
N THR A 139 8.38 0.67 9.29
CA THR A 139 9.21 1.66 9.99
C THR A 139 10.55 1.83 9.29
N ILE A 140 10.89 3.07 8.97
CA ILE A 140 12.20 3.45 8.44
C ILE A 140 12.84 4.44 9.40
N TRP A 141 14.06 4.12 9.83
CA TRP A 141 14.85 5.02 10.63
C TRP A 141 15.91 5.70 9.76
N VAL A 142 16.03 7.01 9.90
CA VAL A 142 16.97 7.85 9.15
C VAL A 142 17.85 8.60 10.14
N SER A 143 19.16 8.44 10.11
CA SER A 143 20.07 9.12 11.05
C SER A 143 21.42 9.45 10.39
N GLU A 144 22.05 10.54 10.82
CA GLU A 144 23.46 10.81 10.49
C GLU A 144 24.41 9.92 11.32
N SER A 145 24.01 9.58 12.56
CA SER A 145 24.80 8.76 13.48
C SER A 145 24.60 7.26 13.22
N GLN A 146 25.68 6.48 13.34
CA GLN A 146 25.60 5.02 13.45
C GLN A 146 25.33 4.63 14.91
N SER A 147 24.17 4.99 15.44
CA SER A 147 23.77 4.56 16.79
C SER A 147 23.00 3.22 16.75
N SER A 148 23.29 2.33 17.69
CA SER A 148 22.75 0.95 17.70
C SER A 148 21.32 0.82 18.26
N ALA A 149 20.75 1.91 18.78
CA ALA A 149 19.46 1.89 19.47
C ALA A 149 18.25 1.91 18.50
N GLY A 150 18.34 2.65 17.40
CA GLY A 150 17.30 2.68 16.36
C GLY A 150 17.24 1.41 15.52
N GLU A 151 18.39 0.74 15.33
CA GLU A 151 18.55 -0.39 14.42
C GLU A 151 17.66 -1.60 14.74
N LYS A 152 17.32 -1.81 16.01
CA LYS A 152 16.54 -2.99 16.45
C LYS A 152 15.03 -2.84 16.27
N SER A 153 14.54 -1.61 16.11
CA SER A 153 13.09 -1.33 16.11
C SER A 153 12.54 -0.93 14.74
N ALA A 154 13.42 -0.61 13.80
CA ALA A 154 13.06 -0.25 12.43
C ALA A 154 13.10 -1.47 11.50
N ASN A 155 12.20 -1.52 10.52
CA ASN A 155 12.29 -2.51 9.44
C ASN A 155 13.45 -2.22 8.50
N ARG A 156 13.79 -0.94 8.32
CA ARG A 156 14.88 -0.46 7.46
C ARG A 156 15.61 0.71 8.12
N ASN A 157 16.92 0.76 7.92
CA ASN A 157 17.77 1.85 8.37
C ASN A 157 18.35 2.57 7.15
N HIS A 158 18.45 3.88 7.22
CA HIS A 158 19.02 4.72 6.17
C HIS A 158 20.00 5.73 6.79
N GLN A 159 21.21 5.80 6.26
CA GLN A 159 22.25 6.69 6.76
C GLN A 159 22.22 8.01 5.99
N GLY A 160 22.20 9.12 6.72
CA GLY A 160 22.08 10.47 6.16
C GLY A 160 20.66 10.80 5.71
N PHE A 161 20.42 12.05 5.36
CA PHE A 161 19.08 12.54 5.02
C PHE A 161 18.74 12.45 3.52
N ASP A 162 19.41 11.59 2.72
CA ASP A 162 19.07 11.44 1.30
C ASP A 162 17.89 10.48 1.07
N MET A 163 16.69 11.05 0.95
CA MET A 163 15.47 10.26 0.83
C MET A 163 15.21 9.67 -0.56
N LYS A 164 16.09 9.89 -1.55
CA LYS A 164 15.88 9.39 -2.94
C LYS A 164 15.77 7.87 -3.04
N THR A 165 16.35 7.14 -2.10
CA THR A 165 16.35 5.67 -2.09
C THR A 165 15.16 5.07 -1.33
N ILE A 166 14.36 5.91 -0.65
CA ILE A 166 13.16 5.47 0.05
C ILE A 166 12.00 5.47 -0.94
N ASN A 167 11.47 4.28 -1.22
CA ASN A 167 10.22 4.14 -1.96
C ASN A 167 9.05 4.60 -1.08
N SER A 168 8.56 5.81 -1.35
CA SER A 168 7.44 6.45 -0.65
C SER A 168 6.06 6.14 -1.25
N ARG A 169 5.94 5.13 -2.13
CA ARG A 169 4.62 4.69 -2.64
C ARG A 169 3.69 4.27 -1.50
N GLY A 170 2.41 4.59 -1.65
CA GLY A 170 1.39 4.40 -0.62
C GLY A 170 1.43 5.51 0.43
N ARG A 171 0.80 5.27 1.59
CA ARG A 171 0.76 6.26 2.68
C ARG A 171 2.13 6.42 3.35
N SER A 172 2.62 7.65 3.46
CA SER A 172 3.92 7.94 4.08
C SER A 172 3.84 9.10 5.08
N PHE A 173 4.37 8.86 6.28
CA PHE A 173 4.39 9.80 7.41
C PHE A 173 5.84 10.06 7.81
N LEU A 174 6.29 11.31 7.73
CA LEU A 174 7.66 11.70 8.09
C LEU A 174 7.66 12.49 9.40
N ILE A 175 8.45 12.03 10.37
CA ILE A 175 8.57 12.65 11.68
C ILE A 175 10.03 12.99 11.94
N VAL A 176 10.33 14.28 12.00
CA VAL A 176 11.67 14.79 12.28
C VAL A 176 11.86 14.94 13.79
N CYS A 177 12.74 14.12 14.34
CA CYS A 177 13.04 13.91 15.76
C CYS A 177 14.56 14.02 16.04
N THR A 178 15.26 14.88 15.29
CA THR A 178 16.72 15.09 15.31
C THR A 178 17.26 15.79 16.57
N GLN A 179 16.40 16.42 17.37
CA GLN A 179 16.78 17.12 18.62
C GLN A 179 17.88 18.19 18.48
N GLY A 180 18.10 18.74 17.28
CA GLY A 180 19.06 19.82 17.02
C GLY A 180 20.29 19.44 16.21
N GLU A 181 20.56 18.15 16.03
CA GLU A 181 21.61 17.68 15.12
C GLU A 181 20.99 17.45 13.74
N GLY A 182 21.22 18.39 12.81
CA GLY A 182 20.76 18.25 11.44
C GLY A 182 19.27 18.57 11.20
N ASP A 183 18.60 19.31 12.11
CA ASP A 183 17.18 19.67 11.97
C ASP A 183 16.85 20.29 10.60
N TRP A 184 17.71 21.20 10.13
CA TRP A 184 17.50 21.90 8.86
C TRP A 184 17.60 20.94 7.67
N GLN A 185 18.63 20.08 7.66
CA GLN A 185 18.88 19.09 6.62
C GLN A 185 17.74 18.05 6.58
N ALA A 186 17.32 17.55 7.74
CA ALA A 186 16.22 16.60 7.86
C ALA A 186 14.89 17.18 7.39
N LEU A 187 14.56 18.41 7.82
CA LEU A 187 13.35 19.10 7.39
C LEU A 187 13.34 19.37 5.88
N LYS A 188 14.47 19.82 5.33
CA LYS A 188 14.59 20.05 3.88
C LYS A 188 14.36 18.76 3.11
N ALA A 189 15.07 17.68 3.48
CA ALA A 189 14.91 16.39 2.84
C ALA A 189 13.47 15.85 2.96
N ALA A 190 12.83 16.04 4.10
CA ALA A 190 11.45 15.61 4.30
C ALA A 190 10.47 16.38 3.42
N LEU A 191 10.65 17.70 3.28
CA LEU A 191 9.80 18.53 2.41
C LEU A 191 9.95 18.16 0.93
N ASP A 192 11.14 17.77 0.49
CA ASP A 192 11.40 17.33 -0.90
C ASP A 192 10.65 16.03 -1.27
N THR A 193 10.16 15.25 -0.30
CA THR A 193 9.47 13.96 -0.53
C THR A 193 7.95 14.03 -0.63
N SER A 194 7.34 15.19 -0.35
CA SER A 194 5.87 15.39 -0.38
C SER A 194 5.06 14.31 0.35
N PRO A 195 5.30 14.06 1.65
CA PRO A 195 4.62 12.99 2.40
C PRO A 195 3.14 13.33 2.69
N ASP A 196 2.32 12.32 3.01
CA ASP A 196 0.94 12.53 3.48
C ASP A 196 0.90 13.34 4.78
N TYR A 197 1.96 13.24 5.59
CA TYR A 197 2.10 13.96 6.84
C TYR A 197 3.57 14.24 7.15
N LEU A 198 3.85 15.47 7.57
CA LEU A 198 5.16 15.89 8.07
C LEU A 198 5.01 16.52 9.45
N ALA A 199 5.77 16.03 10.42
CA ALA A 199 5.87 16.66 11.74
C ALA A 199 7.32 16.90 12.13
N PHE A 200 7.52 17.91 12.97
CA PHE A 200 8.80 18.26 13.57
C PHE A 200 8.66 18.31 15.10
N VAL A 201 9.46 17.50 15.79
CA VAL A 201 9.51 17.44 17.24
C VAL A 201 10.49 18.49 17.75
N GLY A 202 9.95 19.61 18.22
CA GLY A 202 10.74 20.70 18.78
C GLY A 202 9.89 21.76 19.46
N SER A 203 10.55 22.73 20.10
CA SER A 203 9.85 23.87 20.69
C SER A 203 9.23 24.76 19.61
N ARG A 204 8.10 25.41 19.94
CA ARG A 204 7.44 26.38 19.03
C ARG A 204 8.44 27.44 18.51
N ARG A 205 9.31 27.94 19.38
CA ARG A 205 10.32 28.94 19.00
C ARG A 205 11.26 28.39 17.92
N LYS A 206 11.76 27.17 18.08
CA LYS A 206 12.67 26.52 17.13
C LYS A 206 11.98 26.27 15.78
N THR A 207 10.75 25.75 15.81
CA THR A 207 9.95 25.52 14.60
C THR A 207 9.73 26.81 13.80
N VAL A 208 9.39 27.92 14.47
CA VAL A 208 9.20 29.22 13.82
C VAL A 208 10.50 29.73 13.17
N THR A 209 11.64 29.57 13.84
CA THR A 209 12.95 29.95 13.28
C THR A 209 13.29 29.13 12.05
N LEU A 210 13.23 27.80 12.15
CA LEU A 210 13.54 26.89 11.03
C LEU A 210 12.60 27.10 9.84
N LYS A 211 11.31 27.32 10.09
CA LYS A 211 10.35 27.62 9.01
C LYS A 211 10.74 28.90 8.26
N LYS A 212 11.16 29.95 8.97
CA LYS A 212 11.63 31.20 8.32
C LYS A 212 12.90 30.99 7.49
N GLU A 213 13.83 30.17 7.98
CA GLU A 213 15.07 29.86 7.27
C GLU A 213 14.78 29.06 5.99
N LEU A 214 13.96 28.01 6.10
CA LEU A 214 13.54 27.20 4.95
C LEU A 214 12.76 28.01 3.91
N ALA A 215 11.91 28.96 4.34
CA ALA A 215 11.18 29.83 3.44
C ALA A 215 12.09 30.82 2.69
N LYS A 216 13.13 31.36 3.35
CA LYS A 216 14.13 32.22 2.69
C LYS A 216 14.91 31.50 1.59
N GLU A 217 15.13 30.19 1.76
CA GLU A 217 15.81 29.32 0.80
C GLU A 217 14.86 28.76 -0.27
N GLY A 218 13.58 29.18 -0.29
CA GLY A 218 12.60 28.74 -1.27
C GLY A 218 12.12 27.29 -1.11
N VAL A 219 12.37 26.66 0.03
CA VAL A 219 11.98 25.26 0.31
C VAL A 219 10.50 25.16 0.68
N CYS A 220 9.92 26.19 1.31
CA CYS A 220 8.50 26.22 1.67
C CYS A 220 7.92 27.64 1.70
N SER A 221 6.59 27.76 1.63
CA SER A 221 5.84 29.03 1.73
C SER A 221 5.36 29.35 3.14
#